data_AF-A0A932KFN3-F1
#
_entry.id   AF-A0A932KFN3-F1
#
_cell.length_a   1.000
_cell.length_b   1.000
_cell.length_c   1.000
_cell.angle_alpha   90.00
_cell.angle_beta   90.00
_cell.angle_gamma   90.00
#
_symmetry.space_group_name_H-M   'P 1'
#
loop_
_entity.id
_entity.type
_entity.pdbx_description
1 polymer ?
#
loop_
_entity_poly.entity_id
_entity_poly.type
_entity_poly.pdbx_seq_one_letter_code
_entity_poly.pdbx_strand_id
1 'polypeptide(L)'
;MTKKSKKATGKTEKKLITTAVLIVIAVLVVIGTVLGIYKVRYYNDAASQAGLVQIRELILLAVRGLKKDAPVEPRTGDIYFPESKLYLPNPGVALPLTYLYDKGDITNSQGELSISTYPVRGTEALYTARTQASLFATVPKLQACSRGIKLVHNQFPASDVDNELKHKVQLNNGQTLYLYLEKACPELSETADLFKSIQSY
;
A
#
# COMPACT_ATOMS: atom_id res chain seq x y z
N MET A 1 16.29 -93.61 -20.47
CA MET A 1 15.91 -92.52 -21.41
C MET A 1 14.90 -91.60 -20.72
N THR A 2 15.32 -90.44 -20.24
CA THR A 2 14.42 -89.47 -19.59
C THR A 2 14.57 -88.12 -20.30
N LYS A 3 13.53 -87.76 -21.06
CA LYS A 3 13.46 -86.54 -21.87
C LYS A 3 13.18 -85.33 -20.97
N LYS A 4 14.05 -84.33 -21.12
CA LYS A 4 13.92 -82.96 -20.58
C LYS A 4 12.56 -82.36 -20.92
N SER A 5 11.82 -81.92 -19.91
CA SER A 5 10.77 -80.89 -20.04
C SER A 5 11.25 -79.61 -19.37
N LYS A 6 11.73 -78.66 -20.16
CA LYS A 6 12.00 -77.27 -19.77
C LYS A 6 11.48 -76.38 -20.89
N LYS A 7 10.20 -76.02 -20.87
CA LYS A 7 9.62 -74.99 -21.76
C LYS A 7 8.22 -74.60 -21.27
N ALA A 8 8.14 -73.87 -20.16
CA ALA A 8 6.88 -73.24 -19.73
C ALA A 8 7.10 -71.89 -19.00
N THR A 9 8.27 -71.63 -18.44
CA THR A 9 8.56 -70.45 -17.59
C THR A 9 8.69 -69.12 -18.35
N GLY A 10 9.09 -69.12 -19.63
CA GLY A 10 9.35 -67.88 -20.37
C GLY A 10 8.13 -67.05 -20.79
N LYS A 11 6.90 -67.58 -20.66
CA LYS A 11 5.67 -66.85 -21.02
C LYS A 11 5.13 -65.99 -19.85
N THR A 12 5.38 -66.42 -18.61
CA THR A 12 4.93 -65.74 -17.39
C THR A 12 5.85 -64.57 -17.03
N GLU A 13 7.17 -64.73 -17.21
CA GLU A 13 8.15 -63.64 -17.02
C GLU A 13 7.92 -62.48 -17.98
N LYS A 14 7.62 -62.76 -19.26
CA LYS A 14 7.32 -61.70 -20.24
C LYS A 14 6.11 -60.88 -19.83
N LYS A 15 5.01 -61.51 -19.37
CA LYS A 15 3.83 -60.80 -18.88
C LYS A 15 4.15 -59.94 -17.67
N LEU A 16 4.94 -60.45 -16.72
CA LEU A 16 5.32 -59.73 -15.51
C LEU A 16 6.17 -58.49 -15.82
N ILE A 17 7.10 -58.60 -16.78
CA ILE A 17 7.89 -57.47 -17.29
C ILE A 17 6.99 -56.45 -18.02
N THR A 18 6.05 -56.89 -18.85
CA THR A 18 5.13 -55.97 -19.56
C THR A 18 4.25 -55.19 -18.58
N THR A 19 3.73 -55.84 -17.53
CA THR A 19 2.93 -55.17 -16.49
C THR A 19 3.76 -54.16 -15.69
N ALA A 20 5.00 -54.52 -15.32
CA ALA A 20 5.90 -53.60 -14.61
C ALA A 20 6.23 -52.35 -15.45
N VAL A 21 6.49 -52.52 -16.76
CA VAL A 21 6.73 -51.40 -17.67
C VAL A 21 5.51 -50.48 -17.78
N LEU A 22 4.29 -51.04 -17.88
CA LEU A 22 3.05 -50.26 -17.91
C LEU A 22 2.84 -49.45 -16.64
N ILE A 23 3.16 -50.02 -15.47
CA ILE A 23 3.07 -49.30 -14.18
C ILE A 23 4.04 -48.13 -14.15
N VAL A 24 5.30 -48.34 -14.57
CA VAL A 24 6.30 -47.26 -14.62
C VAL A 24 5.87 -46.13 -15.55
N ILE A 25 5.33 -46.47 -16.73
CA ILE A 25 4.80 -45.47 -17.67
C ILE A 25 3.63 -44.71 -17.04
N ALA A 26 2.68 -45.40 -16.41
CA ALA A 26 1.55 -44.77 -15.74
C ALA A 26 2.01 -43.81 -14.63
N VAL A 27 2.99 -44.20 -13.81
CA VAL A 27 3.58 -43.35 -12.78
C VAL A 27 4.26 -42.12 -13.38
N LEU A 28 5.03 -42.28 -14.46
CA LEU A 28 5.67 -41.16 -15.15
C LEU A 28 4.65 -40.17 -15.74
N VAL A 29 3.53 -40.66 -16.27
CA VAL A 29 2.43 -39.80 -16.77
C VAL A 29 1.77 -39.03 -15.63
N VAL A 30 1.53 -39.66 -14.48
CA VAL A 30 0.96 -38.98 -13.30
C VAL A 30 1.93 -37.92 -12.76
N ILE A 31 3.22 -38.24 -12.62
CA ILE A 31 4.22 -37.26 -12.18
C ILE A 31 4.32 -36.10 -13.17
N GLY A 32 4.35 -36.39 -14.48
CA GLY A 32 4.40 -35.39 -15.54
C GLY A 32 3.20 -34.44 -15.52
N THR A 33 1.99 -34.97 -15.31
CA THR A 33 0.77 -34.15 -15.22
C THR A 33 0.75 -33.29 -13.96
N VAL A 34 1.14 -33.82 -12.80
CA VAL A 34 1.23 -33.05 -11.54
C VAL A 34 2.25 -31.90 -11.67
N LEU A 35 3.44 -32.18 -12.20
CA LEU A 35 4.46 -31.14 -12.42
C LEU A 35 4.01 -30.10 -13.46
N GLY A 36 3.30 -30.53 -14.50
CA GLY A 36 2.71 -29.66 -15.52
C GLY A 36 1.69 -28.69 -14.92
N ILE A 37 0.72 -29.20 -14.15
CA ILE A 37 -0.30 -28.39 -13.47
C ILE A 37 0.36 -27.41 -12.50
N TYR A 38 1.36 -27.87 -11.73
CA TYR A 38 2.09 -27.01 -10.80
C TYR A 38 2.78 -25.85 -11.54
N LYS A 39 3.51 -26.14 -12.63
CA LYS A 39 4.14 -25.10 -13.44
C LYS A 39 3.13 -24.12 -14.04
N VAL A 40 2.02 -24.60 -14.60
CA VAL A 40 0.98 -23.73 -15.17
C VAL A 40 0.39 -22.80 -14.12
N ARG A 41 0.08 -23.32 -12.92
CA ARG A 41 -0.40 -22.47 -11.81
C ARG A 41 0.65 -21.43 -11.40
N TYR A 42 1.90 -21.86 -11.24
CA TYR A 42 2.99 -20.94 -10.92
C TYR A 42 3.16 -19.84 -11.98
N TYR A 43 3.11 -20.18 -13.27
CA TYR A 43 3.18 -19.20 -14.35
C TYR A 43 1.99 -18.25 -14.36
N ASN A 44 0.77 -18.75 -14.12
CA ASN A 44 -0.42 -17.90 -14.05
C ASN A 44 -0.37 -16.94 -12.85
N ASP A 45 0.13 -17.39 -11.70
CA ASP A 45 0.33 -16.56 -10.51
C ASP A 45 1.44 -15.52 -10.74
N ALA A 46 2.55 -15.90 -11.37
CA ALA A 46 3.62 -14.99 -11.72
C ALA A 46 3.19 -13.94 -12.76
N ALA A 47 2.46 -14.36 -13.80
CA ALA A 47 1.95 -13.48 -14.86
C ALA A 47 0.91 -12.49 -14.32
N SER A 48 0.00 -12.95 -13.46
CA SER A 48 -0.98 -12.07 -12.82
C SER A 48 -0.32 -11.05 -11.89
N GLN A 49 0.72 -11.44 -11.13
CA GLN A 49 1.49 -10.51 -10.31
C GLN A 49 2.28 -9.49 -11.15
N ALA A 50 2.87 -9.90 -12.27
CA ALA A 50 3.61 -9.00 -13.16
C ALA A 50 2.72 -7.85 -13.68
N GLY A 51 1.46 -8.14 -14.01
CA GLY A 51 0.49 -7.12 -14.42
C GLY A 51 0.10 -6.14 -13.30
N LEU A 52 0.18 -6.57 -12.03
CA LEU A 52 -0.15 -5.70 -10.88
C LEU A 52 0.94 -4.69 -10.58
N VAL A 53 2.21 -4.99 -10.88
CA VAL A 53 3.34 -4.09 -10.59
C VAL A 53 3.14 -2.73 -11.27
N GLN A 54 2.77 -2.72 -12.55
CA GLN A 54 2.58 -1.47 -13.30
C GLN A 54 1.43 -0.63 -12.73
N ILE A 55 0.29 -1.26 -12.43
CA ILE A 55 -0.87 -0.57 -11.85
C ILE A 55 -0.53 -0.03 -10.45
N ARG A 56 0.19 -0.82 -9.64
CA ARG A 56 0.65 -0.41 -8.32
C ARG A 56 1.56 0.82 -8.40
N GLU A 57 2.55 0.81 -9.28
CA GLU A 57 3.46 1.95 -9.46
C GLU A 57 2.71 3.19 -9.93
N LEU A 58 1.72 3.04 -10.83
CA LEU A 58 0.87 4.16 -11.25
C LEU A 58 0.06 4.74 -10.08
N ILE A 59 -0.51 3.88 -9.22
CA ILE A 59 -1.24 4.33 -8.02
C ILE A 59 -0.28 5.06 -7.06
N LEU A 60 0.91 4.50 -6.81
CA LEU A 60 1.91 5.09 -5.93
C LEU A 60 2.41 6.43 -6.47
N LEU A 61 2.66 6.51 -7.77
CA LEU A 61 3.10 7.74 -8.44
C LEU A 61 1.99 8.80 -8.41
N ALA A 62 0.74 8.43 -8.65
CA ALA A 62 -0.39 9.34 -8.53
C ALA A 62 -0.53 9.89 -7.11
N VAL A 63 -0.41 9.03 -6.08
CA VAL A 63 -0.52 9.45 -4.68
C VAL A 63 0.65 10.34 -4.25
N ARG A 64 1.87 10.04 -4.70
CA ARG A 64 3.06 10.85 -4.38
C ARG A 64 3.08 12.18 -5.13
N GLY A 65 2.66 12.18 -6.40
CA GLY A 65 2.72 13.36 -7.27
C GLY A 65 1.79 14.50 -6.87
N LEU A 66 0.82 14.26 -5.98
CA LEU A 66 -0.10 15.28 -5.49
C LEU A 66 0.50 16.18 -4.40
N LYS A 67 1.61 15.77 -3.79
CA LYS A 67 2.20 16.48 -2.64
C LYS A 67 3.67 16.78 -2.87
N LYS A 68 4.15 17.81 -2.18
CA LYS A 68 5.56 18.18 -2.15
C LYS A 68 6.13 17.99 -0.76
N ASP A 69 7.44 17.76 -0.70
CA ASP A 69 8.14 17.60 0.57
C ASP A 69 8.12 18.90 1.36
N ALA A 70 7.88 18.80 2.66
CA ALA A 70 7.94 19.92 3.58
C ALA A 70 9.41 20.29 3.82
N PRO A 71 9.86 21.51 3.46
CA PRO A 71 11.23 21.92 3.71
C PRO A 71 11.53 21.92 5.21
N VAL A 72 12.72 21.42 5.56
CA VAL A 72 13.21 21.37 6.94
C VAL A 72 14.43 22.28 7.05
N GLU A 73 14.41 23.21 8.00
CA GLU A 73 15.54 24.09 8.29
C GLU A 73 16.72 23.28 8.84
N PRO A 74 17.88 23.25 8.19
CA PRO A 74 18.99 22.36 8.57
C PRO A 74 19.53 22.62 9.98
N ARG A 75 19.41 23.86 10.47
CA ARG A 75 19.98 24.26 11.76
C ARG A 75 19.05 23.96 12.93
N THR A 76 17.77 24.28 12.81
CA THR A 76 16.79 24.14 13.90
C THR A 76 16.03 22.83 13.83
N GLY A 77 15.85 22.25 12.63
CA GLY A 77 14.96 21.13 12.39
C GLY A 77 13.49 21.52 12.27
N ASP A 78 13.19 22.81 12.12
CA ASP A 78 11.82 23.31 11.96
C ASP A 78 11.30 22.96 10.56
N ILE A 79 10.03 22.59 10.47
CA ILE A 79 9.39 22.14 9.23
C ILE A 79 8.46 23.24 8.73
N TYR A 80 8.65 23.71 7.50
CA TYR A 80 7.92 24.85 6.97
C TYR A 80 6.85 24.45 5.96
N PHE A 81 5.74 25.18 5.98
CA PHE A 81 4.65 25.13 5.01
C PHE A 81 4.47 26.53 4.38
N PRO A 82 5.36 26.91 3.43
CA PRO A 82 5.39 28.22 2.80
C PRO A 82 4.05 28.80 2.33
N GLU A 83 3.25 28.01 1.61
CA GLU A 83 2.01 28.51 1.03
C GLU A 83 0.97 28.90 2.08
N SER A 84 0.96 28.22 3.23
CA SER A 84 0.07 28.54 4.34
C SER A 84 0.69 29.50 5.37
N LYS A 85 1.96 29.89 5.20
CA LYS A 85 2.74 30.68 6.18
C LYS A 85 2.74 30.06 7.58
N LEU A 86 2.86 28.74 7.62
CA LEU A 86 2.91 27.97 8.87
C LEU A 86 4.25 27.26 8.98
N TYR A 87 4.69 27.03 10.21
CA TYR A 87 5.82 26.14 10.47
C TYR A 87 5.57 25.34 11.74
N LEU A 88 6.10 24.12 11.75
CA LEU A 88 6.12 23.22 12.89
C LEU A 88 7.52 23.32 13.53
N PRO A 89 7.63 23.87 14.76
CA PRO A 89 8.89 23.84 15.51
C PRO A 89 9.41 22.42 15.64
N ASN A 90 10.74 22.24 15.62
CA ASN A 90 11.39 20.93 15.61
C ASN A 90 10.73 19.94 16.58
N PRO A 91 10.06 18.89 16.05
CA PRO A 91 9.31 17.94 16.89
C PRO A 91 10.21 16.97 17.66
N GLY A 92 11.54 17.08 17.53
CA GLY A 92 12.52 16.17 18.16
C GLY A 92 12.64 14.81 17.47
N VAL A 93 11.81 14.56 16.46
CA VAL A 93 11.78 13.34 15.65
C VAL A 93 11.82 13.72 14.17
N ALA A 94 12.77 13.14 13.44
CA ALA A 94 12.87 13.33 11.99
C ALA A 94 11.65 12.68 11.31
N LEU A 95 10.70 13.51 10.89
CA LEU A 95 9.48 13.09 10.21
C LEU A 95 9.49 13.62 8.78
N PRO A 96 9.61 12.74 7.76
CA PRO A 96 9.47 13.16 6.38
C PRO A 96 7.99 13.48 6.12
N LEU A 97 7.66 14.77 6.16
CA LEU A 97 6.32 15.27 5.92
C LEU A 97 6.20 15.75 4.48
N THR A 98 5.04 15.47 3.90
CA THR A 98 4.62 15.94 2.57
C THR A 98 3.34 16.73 2.71
N TYR A 99 3.14 17.75 1.89
CA TYR A 99 1.96 18.57 1.96
C TYR A 99 1.43 19.00 0.59
N LEU A 100 0.16 19.37 0.58
CA LEU A 100 -0.53 20.05 -0.50
C LEU A 100 -1.28 21.22 0.11
N TYR A 101 -1.13 22.40 -0.46
CA TYR A 101 -1.93 23.56 -0.11
C TYR A 101 -2.93 23.83 -1.22
N ASP A 102 -4.20 23.60 -0.93
CA ASP A 102 -5.29 24.03 -1.78
C ASP A 102 -5.66 25.46 -1.37
N LYS A 103 -5.71 26.40 -2.31
CA LYS A 103 -6.08 27.80 -2.04
C LYS A 103 -7.58 27.97 -1.79
N GLY A 104 -8.34 26.90 -1.96
CA GLY A 104 -9.80 26.93 -1.95
C GLY A 104 -10.33 27.49 -3.27
N ASP A 105 -11.59 27.15 -3.56
CA ASP A 105 -12.28 27.71 -4.71
C ASP A 105 -12.61 29.21 -4.47
N ILE A 106 -12.81 29.97 -5.55
CA ILE A 106 -13.08 31.43 -5.53
C ILE A 106 -14.27 31.75 -4.59
N THR A 107 -15.19 30.81 -4.46
CA THR A 107 -16.41 30.89 -3.64
C THR A 107 -16.18 30.67 -2.14
N ASN A 108 -15.22 29.83 -1.75
CA ASN A 108 -14.97 29.47 -0.35
C ASN A 108 -13.71 30.11 0.24
N SER A 109 -12.83 30.69 -0.60
CA SER A 109 -11.70 31.59 -0.25
C SER A 109 -10.80 31.13 0.92
N GLN A 110 -10.83 29.85 1.26
CA GLN A 110 -10.15 29.33 2.44
C GLN A 110 -9.14 28.29 2.00
N GLY A 111 -7.88 28.59 2.27
CA GLY A 111 -6.82 27.65 2.04
C GLY A 111 -6.94 26.45 2.98
N GLU A 112 -6.79 25.25 2.42
CA GLU A 112 -6.67 24.00 3.16
C GLU A 112 -5.24 23.48 2.98
N LEU A 113 -4.57 23.22 4.10
CA LEU A 113 -3.28 22.54 4.10
C LEU A 113 -3.49 21.06 4.44
N SER A 114 -3.23 20.18 3.48
CA SER A 114 -3.26 18.73 3.67
C SER A 114 -1.84 18.19 3.87
N ILE A 115 -1.59 17.51 4.98
CA ILE A 115 -0.27 17.00 5.40
C ILE A 115 -0.33 15.48 5.55
N SER A 116 0.72 14.79 5.08
CA SER A 116 0.89 13.34 5.22
C SER A 116 2.37 13.00 5.44
N THR A 117 2.65 11.72 5.71
CA THR A 117 4.02 11.22 5.81
C THR A 117 4.54 10.73 4.46
N TYR A 118 5.87 10.64 4.31
CA TYR A 118 6.51 9.90 3.24
C TYR A 118 7.26 8.66 3.80
N PRO A 119 6.94 7.43 3.36
CA PRO A 119 5.84 7.08 2.47
C PRO A 119 4.47 7.33 3.11
N VAL A 120 3.43 7.44 2.27
CA VAL A 120 2.04 7.53 2.74
C VAL A 120 1.68 6.23 3.47
N ARG A 121 1.04 6.35 4.64
CA ARG A 121 0.55 5.17 5.39
C ARG A 121 -0.48 4.40 4.56
N GLY A 122 -0.45 3.08 4.61
CA GLY A 122 -1.32 2.22 3.78
C GLY A 122 -0.69 1.78 2.45
N THR A 123 0.51 2.29 2.10
CA THR A 123 1.24 1.84 0.89
C THR A 123 1.66 0.38 0.99
N GLU A 124 1.89 -0.16 2.19
CA GLU A 124 2.21 -1.56 2.43
C GLU A 124 1.11 -2.52 1.96
N ALA A 125 -0.16 -2.12 2.07
CA ALA A 125 -1.30 -2.93 1.63
C ALA A 125 -1.33 -3.12 0.10
N LEU A 126 -0.83 -2.13 -0.65
CA LEU A 126 -0.69 -2.26 -2.10
C LEU A 126 0.34 -3.35 -2.48
N TYR A 127 1.43 -3.45 -1.72
CA TYR A 127 2.50 -4.43 -1.99
C TYR A 127 2.07 -5.87 -1.69
N THR A 128 1.15 -6.06 -0.75
CA THR A 128 0.62 -7.38 -0.37
C THR A 128 -0.57 -7.84 -1.23
N ALA A 129 -1.18 -6.94 -2.00
CA ALA A 129 -2.27 -7.27 -2.91
C ALA A 129 -1.85 -8.26 -4.01
N ARG A 130 -2.64 -9.34 -4.18
CA ARG A 130 -2.38 -10.44 -5.13
C ARG A 130 -3.29 -10.42 -6.35
N THR A 131 -4.33 -9.58 -6.34
CA THR A 131 -5.32 -9.47 -7.41
C THR A 131 -5.61 -8.00 -7.70
N GLN A 132 -6.10 -7.67 -8.90
CA GLN A 132 -6.47 -6.29 -9.23
C GLN A 132 -7.58 -5.78 -8.30
N ALA A 133 -8.58 -6.63 -8.01
CA ALA A 133 -9.65 -6.29 -7.08
C ALA A 133 -9.13 -5.96 -5.67
N SER A 134 -8.21 -6.77 -5.12
CA SER A 134 -7.60 -6.47 -3.82
C SER A 134 -6.73 -5.22 -3.86
N LEU A 135 -6.02 -4.97 -4.97
CA LEU A 135 -5.24 -3.74 -5.16
C LEU A 135 -6.15 -2.50 -5.12
N PHE A 136 -7.22 -2.48 -5.92
CA PHE A 136 -8.15 -1.35 -5.96
C PHE A 136 -8.94 -1.17 -4.68
N ALA A 137 -9.22 -2.25 -3.94
CA ALA A 137 -9.87 -2.16 -2.62
C ALA A 137 -9.03 -1.37 -1.60
N THR A 138 -7.71 -1.30 -1.76
CA THR A 138 -6.83 -0.51 -0.86
C THR A 138 -6.74 0.97 -1.22
N VAL A 139 -7.09 1.34 -2.46
CA VAL A 139 -6.95 2.72 -2.97
C VAL A 139 -7.74 3.74 -2.15
N PRO A 140 -9.00 3.51 -1.72
CA PRO A 140 -9.73 4.48 -0.91
C PRO A 140 -9.02 4.82 0.41
N LYS A 141 -8.53 3.81 1.14
CA LYS A 141 -7.77 4.04 2.38
C LYS A 141 -6.49 4.82 2.09
N LEU A 142 -5.77 4.45 1.03
CA LEU A 142 -4.54 5.15 0.64
C LEU A 142 -4.79 6.61 0.26
N GLN A 143 -5.87 6.91 -0.46
CA GLN A 143 -6.27 8.28 -0.79
C GLN A 143 -6.64 9.08 0.46
N ALA A 144 -7.36 8.46 1.39
CA ALA A 144 -7.67 9.05 2.68
C ALA A 144 -6.38 9.37 3.46
N CYS A 145 -5.41 8.44 3.49
CA CYS A 145 -4.13 8.65 4.20
C CYS A 145 -3.21 9.61 3.47
N SER A 146 -3.37 9.74 2.16
CA SER A 146 -2.74 10.80 1.38
C SER A 146 -3.29 12.15 1.79
N ARG A 147 -4.60 12.32 2.03
CA ARG A 147 -5.15 13.57 2.60
C ARG A 147 -4.67 13.81 4.04
N GLY A 148 -4.63 12.76 4.85
CA GLY A 148 -3.95 12.72 6.15
C GLY A 148 -4.50 13.73 7.17
N ILE A 149 -3.66 14.69 7.57
CA ILE A 149 -3.97 15.75 8.53
C ILE A 149 -4.33 17.01 7.75
N LYS A 150 -5.48 17.62 8.04
CA LYS A 150 -5.93 18.86 7.42
C LYS A 150 -5.85 20.01 8.41
N LEU A 151 -5.21 21.11 8.01
CA LEU A 151 -5.18 22.36 8.74
C LEU A 151 -6.01 23.39 7.99
N VAL A 152 -7.01 23.94 8.67
CA VAL A 152 -7.96 24.91 8.10
C VAL A 152 -8.24 26.02 9.10
N HIS A 153 -8.51 27.23 8.61
CA HIS A 153 -8.80 28.38 9.46
C HIS A 153 -10.26 28.44 9.94
N ASN A 154 -11.16 27.72 9.28
CA ASN A 154 -12.55 27.64 9.69
C ASN A 154 -12.93 26.20 10.01
N GLN A 155 -13.81 26.07 11.00
CA GLN A 155 -14.30 24.79 11.43
C GLN A 155 -15.12 24.14 10.31
N PHE A 156 -14.82 22.88 9.99
CA PHE A 156 -15.66 22.07 9.11
C PHE A 156 -17.08 21.94 9.68
N PRO A 157 -18.09 21.85 8.80
CA PRO A 157 -19.46 21.64 9.22
C PRO A 157 -19.58 20.29 9.93
N ALA A 158 -20.53 20.19 10.87
CA ALA A 158 -20.76 18.96 11.62
C ALA A 158 -21.17 17.75 10.75
N SER A 159 -21.55 18.01 9.49
CA SER A 159 -21.86 17.01 8.47
C SER A 159 -20.64 16.37 7.82
N ASP A 160 -19.42 16.90 8.05
CA ASP A 160 -18.20 16.25 7.56
C ASP A 160 -17.90 15.01 8.41
N VAL A 161 -18.25 13.85 7.84
CA VAL A 161 -18.12 12.55 8.50
C VAL A 161 -16.75 11.93 8.33
N ASP A 162 -15.92 12.41 7.41
CA ASP A 162 -14.63 11.80 7.08
C ASP A 162 -13.50 12.31 7.98
N ASN A 163 -13.70 13.50 8.56
CA ASN A 163 -12.71 14.20 9.36
C ASN A 163 -13.09 14.20 10.86
N GLU A 164 -12.08 14.05 11.71
CA GLU A 164 -12.19 14.17 13.16
C GLU A 164 -11.38 15.37 13.63
N LEU A 165 -12.02 16.33 14.31
CA LEU A 165 -11.32 17.46 14.91
C LEU A 165 -10.44 16.95 16.05
N LYS A 166 -9.12 17.10 15.93
CA LYS A 166 -8.15 16.73 16.96
C LYS A 166 -7.80 17.92 17.85
N HIS A 167 -7.37 19.03 17.24
CA HIS A 167 -6.86 20.20 17.97
C HIS A 167 -7.41 21.52 17.44
N LYS A 168 -7.48 22.51 18.33
CA LYS A 168 -7.65 23.93 17.98
C LYS A 168 -6.41 24.66 18.46
N VAL A 169 -5.65 25.24 17.55
CA VAL A 169 -4.38 25.92 17.85
C VAL A 169 -4.56 27.41 17.62
N GLN A 170 -4.23 28.21 18.63
CA GLN A 170 -4.23 29.65 18.51
C GLN A 170 -2.86 30.09 17.97
N LEU A 171 -2.85 30.69 16.78
CA LEU A 171 -1.62 31.17 16.16
C LEU A 171 -1.20 32.51 16.75
N ASN A 172 0.09 32.81 16.68
CA ASN A 172 0.70 34.08 17.08
C ASN A 172 0.18 35.30 16.31
N ASN A 173 -0.41 35.10 15.12
CA ASN A 173 -1.07 36.16 14.35
C ASN A 173 -2.53 36.43 14.80
N GLY A 174 -3.02 35.75 15.85
CA GLY A 174 -4.39 35.92 16.36
C GLY A 174 -5.45 35.07 15.68
N GLN A 175 -5.10 34.29 14.64
CA GLN A 175 -6.04 33.38 13.99
C GLN A 175 -6.09 32.02 14.71
N THR A 176 -7.25 31.36 14.66
CA THR A 176 -7.39 29.97 15.11
C THR A 176 -7.19 29.03 13.93
N LEU A 177 -6.41 27.97 14.15
CA LEU A 177 -6.20 26.88 13.22
C LEU A 177 -6.89 25.63 13.77
N TYR A 178 -7.73 25.01 12.94
CA TYR A 178 -8.42 23.76 13.26
C TYR A 178 -7.67 22.61 12.61
N LEU A 179 -7.30 21.63 13.41
CA LEU A 179 -6.58 20.46 12.97
C LEU A 179 -7.52 19.26 12.92
N TYR A 180 -7.71 18.73 11.73
CA TYR A 180 -8.52 17.55 11.48
C TYR A 180 -7.65 16.37 11.09
N LEU A 181 -8.04 15.19 11.56
CA LEU A 181 -7.48 13.92 11.13
C LEU A 181 -8.52 13.16 10.31
N GLU A 182 -8.10 12.64 9.17
CA GLU A 182 -8.91 11.72 8.37
C GLU A 182 -9.16 10.40 9.15
N LYS A 183 -10.43 10.07 9.41
CA LYS A 183 -10.81 8.92 10.26
C LYS A 183 -10.34 7.57 9.74
N ALA A 184 -10.18 7.45 8.42
CA ALA A 184 -9.68 6.22 7.80
C ALA A 184 -8.19 5.96 8.09
N CYS A 185 -7.49 6.92 8.70
CA CYS A 185 -6.03 6.88 8.92
C CYS A 185 -5.64 7.22 10.37
N PRO A 186 -6.13 6.43 11.35
CA PRO A 186 -5.83 6.64 12.76
C PRO A 186 -4.33 6.55 13.08
N GLU A 187 -3.54 5.90 12.22
CA GLU A 187 -2.09 5.75 12.37
C GLU A 187 -1.34 7.10 12.32
N LEU A 188 -1.99 8.17 11.85
CA LEU A 188 -1.44 9.53 11.84
C LEU A 188 -1.78 10.33 13.12
N SER A 189 -2.48 9.74 14.10
CA SER A 189 -2.87 10.45 15.32
C SER A 189 -1.68 10.99 16.11
N GLU A 190 -0.60 10.21 16.25
CA GLU A 190 0.62 10.68 16.93
C GLU A 190 1.26 11.84 16.18
N THR A 191 1.28 11.77 14.83
CA THR A 191 1.77 12.87 14.00
C THR A 191 0.90 14.12 14.17
N ALA A 192 -0.42 13.96 14.24
CA ALA A 192 -1.37 15.05 14.46
C ALA A 192 -1.15 15.76 15.81
N ASP A 193 -0.73 15.04 16.85
CA ASP A 193 -0.43 15.65 18.16
C ASP A 193 0.79 16.57 18.13
N LEU A 194 1.76 16.34 17.26
CA LEU A 194 2.95 17.21 17.14
C LEU A 194 2.56 18.62 16.69
N PHE A 195 1.53 18.71 15.85
CA PHE A 195 1.02 19.97 15.31
C PHE A 195 0.28 20.84 16.33
N LYS A 196 0.11 20.42 17.59
CA LYS A 196 -0.30 21.33 18.68
C LYS A 196 0.63 22.54 18.82
N SER A 197 1.90 22.36 18.45
CA SER A 197 2.95 23.37 18.55
C SER A 197 3.11 24.24 17.28
N ILE A 198 2.26 24.05 16.26
CA ILE A 198 2.38 24.77 14.99
C ILE A 198 2.19 26.28 15.18
N GLN A 199 2.95 27.08 14.43
CA GLN A 199 2.95 28.54 14.53
C GLN A 199 2.87 29.18 13.13
N SER A 200 2.52 30.46 13.09
CA SER A 200 2.58 31.28 11.87
C SER A 200 3.84 32.14 11.83
N TYR A 201 4.26 32.55 10.64
CA TYR A 201 5.43 33.40 10.42
C TYR A 201 5.20 34.46 9.34
#